data_AF-A0A7S2P5R2-F1
#
_entry.id   AF-A0A7S2P5R2-F1
#
_cell.length_a   1.000
_cell.length_b   1.000
_cell.length_c   1.000
_cell.angle_alpha   90.00
_cell.angle_beta   90.00
_cell.angle_gamma   90.00
#
_symmetry.space_group_name_H-M   'P 1'
#
loop_
_entity.id
_entity.type
_entity.pdbx_description
1 polymer ?
#
loop_
_entity_poly.entity_id
_entity_poly.type
_entity_poly.pdbx_seq_one_letter_code
_entity_poly.pdbx_strand_id
1 'polypeptide(L)'
;RKQLMGEEFSKKALERHRKDGKPLKCKQCVAADEQTERENAAKRKGDDDNSDETRKCAGKCSQVLPKASFNRNQYSKGEGKSRCRDCVEQSVKDESANQQKSKEEKITAARKKVEDAKRSGKAHLILAAESELAALEAEKVTGLKPIKLSAGRGRGRGSGGSRGRGRGVGRR
;
A
#
# COMPACT_ATOMS: atom_id res chain seq x y z
N ARG A 1 -19.95 -47.24 -13.48
CA ARG A 1 -18.69 -46.46 -13.31
C ARG A 1 -17.76 -46.86 -14.44
N LYS A 2 -17.35 -45.94 -15.32
CA LYS A 2 -16.32 -46.23 -16.33
C LYS A 2 -14.96 -46.26 -15.63
N GLN A 3 -14.21 -47.35 -15.77
CA GLN A 3 -12.81 -47.39 -15.34
C GLN A 3 -12.00 -46.64 -16.39
N LEU A 4 -11.38 -45.53 -15.98
CA LEU A 4 -10.52 -44.74 -16.85
C LEU A 4 -9.07 -45.15 -16.61
N MET A 5 -8.29 -45.28 -17.68
CA MET A 5 -6.87 -45.57 -17.60
C MET A 5 -6.09 -44.40 -17.01
N GLY A 6 -4.93 -44.66 -16.42
CA GLY A 6 -4.09 -43.63 -15.78
C GLY A 6 -3.68 -42.47 -16.70
N GLU A 7 -3.70 -42.68 -18.02
CA GLU A 7 -3.38 -41.68 -19.04
C GLU A 7 -4.42 -40.55 -19.14
N GLU A 8 -5.66 -40.81 -18.73
CA GLU A 8 -6.75 -39.84 -18.69
C GLU A 8 -6.63 -38.84 -17.53
N PHE A 9 -5.61 -39.02 -16.68
CA PHE A 9 -5.34 -38.19 -15.51
C PHE A 9 -3.98 -37.50 -15.63
N SER A 10 -3.88 -36.30 -15.04
CA SER A 10 -2.58 -35.64 -14.94
C SER A 10 -1.69 -36.38 -13.93
N LYS A 11 -0.40 -36.57 -14.24
CA LYS A 11 0.58 -37.19 -13.32
C LYS A 11 0.55 -36.53 -11.94
N LYS A 12 0.44 -35.19 -11.90
CA LYS A 12 0.33 -34.41 -10.66
C LYS A 12 -0.97 -34.69 -9.89
N ALA A 13 -2.09 -34.94 -10.58
CA ALA A 13 -3.35 -35.28 -9.95
C ALA A 13 -3.29 -36.68 -9.31
N LEU A 14 -2.67 -37.65 -10.00
CA LEU A 14 -2.44 -39.00 -9.46
C LEU A 14 -1.55 -38.98 -8.22
N GLU A 15 -0.46 -38.20 -8.25
CA GLU A 15 0.42 -38.03 -7.09
C GLU A 15 -0.30 -37.39 -5.89
N ARG A 16 -1.15 -36.38 -6.12
CA ARG A 16 -1.96 -35.76 -5.05
C ARG A 16 -3.01 -36.72 -4.49
N HIS A 17 -3.67 -37.50 -5.33
CA HIS A 17 -4.62 -38.51 -4.86
C HIS A 17 -3.93 -39.59 -4.02
N ARG A 18 -2.72 -40.00 -4.40
CA ARG A 18 -1.91 -40.97 -3.62
C ARG A 18 -1.47 -40.43 -2.26
N LYS A 19 -1.24 -39.12 -2.14
CA LYS A 19 -0.79 -38.48 -0.89
C LYS A 19 -1.95 -38.08 0.02
N ASP A 20 -2.97 -37.46 -0.54
CA ASP A 20 -4.03 -36.77 0.22
C ASP A 20 -5.38 -37.52 0.20
N GLY A 21 -5.53 -38.57 -0.63
CA GLY A 21 -6.81 -39.28 -0.81
C GLY A 21 -7.93 -38.46 -1.45
N LYS A 22 -7.62 -37.27 -1.98
CA LYS A 22 -8.61 -36.37 -2.60
C LYS A 22 -9.14 -36.96 -3.91
N PRO A 23 -10.43 -36.74 -4.25
CA PRO A 23 -11.05 -37.31 -5.46
C PRO A 23 -10.34 -36.86 -6.74
N LEU A 24 -10.09 -37.82 -7.63
CA LEU A 24 -9.38 -37.61 -8.89
C LEU A 24 -10.33 -37.13 -9.98
N LYS A 25 -10.01 -36.02 -10.65
CA LYS A 25 -10.72 -35.55 -11.85
C LYS A 25 -9.92 -35.89 -13.10
N CYS A 26 -10.56 -36.41 -14.15
CA CYS A 26 -9.90 -36.66 -15.43
C CYS A 26 -9.60 -35.33 -16.15
N LYS A 27 -8.72 -35.38 -17.15
CA LYS A 27 -8.30 -34.20 -17.93
C LYS A 27 -9.48 -33.47 -18.56
N GLN A 28 -10.48 -34.20 -19.06
CA GLN A 28 -11.68 -33.61 -19.66
C GLN A 28 -12.55 -32.89 -18.63
N CYS A 29 -12.72 -33.45 -17.42
CA CYS A 29 -13.46 -32.79 -16.35
C CYS A 29 -12.74 -31.51 -15.87
N VAL A 30 -11.40 -31.54 -15.79
CA VAL A 30 -10.63 -30.33 -15.43
C VAL A 30 -10.77 -29.25 -16.51
N ALA A 31 -10.70 -29.62 -17.80
CA ALA A 31 -10.88 -28.68 -18.89
C ALA A 31 -12.31 -28.09 -18.94
N ALA A 32 -13.33 -28.92 -18.67
CA ALA A 32 -14.71 -28.46 -18.57
C ALA A 32 -14.89 -27.50 -17.39
N ASP A 33 -14.34 -27.82 -16.22
CA ASP A 33 -14.38 -26.94 -15.05
C ASP A 33 -13.69 -25.60 -15.36
N GLU A 34 -12.50 -25.61 -15.95
CA GLU A 34 -11.80 -24.39 -16.37
C GLU A 34 -12.60 -23.55 -17.37
N GLN A 35 -13.26 -24.19 -18.33
CA GLN A 35 -14.10 -23.49 -19.30
C GLN A 35 -15.33 -22.87 -18.65
N THR A 36 -16.01 -23.60 -17.75
CA THR A 36 -17.14 -23.04 -16.98
C THR A 36 -16.71 -21.89 -16.07
N GLU A 37 -15.53 -21.94 -15.46
CA GLU A 37 -14.98 -20.81 -14.69
C GLU A 37 -14.73 -19.59 -15.57
N ARG A 38 -14.18 -19.77 -16.78
CA ARG A 38 -13.99 -18.68 -17.75
C ARG A 38 -15.32 -18.07 -18.21
N GLU A 39 -16.31 -18.91 -18.51
CA GLU A 39 -17.65 -18.45 -18.91
C GLU A 39 -18.37 -17.74 -17.77
N ASN A 40 -18.26 -18.24 -16.53
CA ASN A 40 -18.82 -17.59 -15.35
C ASN A 40 -18.12 -16.24 -15.05
N ALA A 41 -16.80 -16.16 -15.24
CA ALA A 41 -16.07 -14.90 -15.14
C ALA A 41 -16.47 -13.90 -16.23
N ALA A 42 -16.79 -14.37 -17.44
CA ALA A 42 -17.31 -13.53 -18.52
C ALA A 42 -18.73 -13.03 -18.22
N LYS A 43 -19.62 -13.90 -17.74
CA LYS A 43 -21.00 -13.53 -17.36
C LYS A 43 -21.03 -12.49 -16.24
N ARG A 44 -20.15 -12.59 -15.24
CA ARG A 44 -19.99 -11.59 -14.18
C ARG A 44 -19.54 -10.21 -14.68
N LYS A 45 -19.01 -10.08 -15.91
CA LYS A 45 -18.67 -8.79 -16.50
C LYS A 45 -19.84 -8.11 -17.22
N GLY A 46 -20.92 -8.83 -17.53
CA GLY A 46 -22.00 -8.32 -18.40
C GLY A 46 -23.18 -7.64 -17.69
N ASP A 47 -23.34 -7.83 -16.37
CA ASP A 47 -24.62 -7.54 -15.68
C ASP A 47 -24.63 -6.25 -14.82
N ASP A 48 -23.57 -5.43 -14.83
CA ASP A 48 -23.42 -4.28 -13.90
C ASP A 48 -23.34 -2.92 -14.62
N ASP A 49 -23.60 -2.84 -15.93
CA ASP A 49 -23.35 -1.61 -16.73
C ASP A 49 -24.62 -0.83 -17.13
N ASN A 50 -25.82 -1.28 -16.75
CA ASN A 50 -27.07 -0.65 -17.20
C ASN A 50 -27.90 -0.02 -16.08
N SER A 51 -27.24 0.64 -15.12
CA SER A 51 -27.93 1.57 -14.22
C SER A 51 -27.53 3.01 -14.57
N ASP A 52 -28.48 3.75 -15.15
CA ASP A 52 -28.44 5.21 -15.40
C ASP A 52 -28.43 6.03 -14.08
N GLU A 53 -27.83 5.48 -13.03
CA GLU A 53 -27.67 6.14 -11.76
C GLU A 53 -26.63 7.24 -11.89
N THR A 54 -27.12 8.48 -11.90
CA THR A 54 -26.30 9.68 -11.83
C THR A 54 -26.08 10.09 -10.37
N ARG A 55 -24.91 10.65 -10.06
CA ARG A 55 -24.56 11.12 -8.70
C ARG A 55 -23.81 12.43 -8.75
N LYS A 56 -24.00 13.26 -7.70
CA LYS A 56 -23.27 14.52 -7.54
C LYS A 56 -21.84 14.29 -7.05
N CYS A 57 -20.88 14.90 -7.74
CA CYS A 57 -19.48 14.90 -7.33
C CYS A 57 -19.26 15.75 -6.08
N ALA A 58 -18.59 15.20 -5.07
CA ALA A 58 -18.17 15.90 -3.85
C ALA A 58 -16.81 16.63 -4.01
N GLY A 59 -16.31 16.73 -5.24
CA GLY A 59 -15.08 17.45 -5.58
C GLY A 59 -15.33 18.92 -5.92
N LYS A 60 -14.31 19.59 -6.48
CA LYS A 60 -14.37 21.01 -6.85
C LYS A 60 -15.46 21.29 -7.90
N CYS A 61 -15.80 20.32 -8.76
CA CYS A 61 -16.75 20.52 -9.85
C CYS A 61 -18.23 20.50 -9.42
N SER A 62 -18.61 19.81 -8.34
CA SER A 62 -20.01 19.69 -7.88
C SER A 62 -21.05 19.26 -8.93
N GLN A 63 -20.61 18.68 -10.06
CA GLN A 63 -21.47 18.27 -11.18
C GLN A 63 -22.18 16.94 -10.90
N VAL A 64 -23.39 16.80 -11.43
CA VAL A 64 -24.13 15.52 -11.48
C VAL A 64 -23.65 14.76 -12.71
N LEU A 65 -23.05 13.60 -12.51
CA LEU A 65 -22.42 12.81 -13.57
C LEU A 65 -22.91 11.35 -13.51
N PRO A 66 -22.88 10.61 -14.63
CA PRO A 66 -23.23 9.19 -14.66
C PRO A 66 -22.18 8.32 -13.95
N LYS A 67 -22.57 7.10 -13.57
CA LYS A 67 -21.69 6.05 -12.98
C LYS A 67 -20.35 5.92 -13.72
N ALA A 68 -20.36 6.03 -15.06
CA ALA A 68 -19.16 5.96 -15.91
C ALA A 68 -18.09 7.03 -15.59
N SER A 69 -18.49 8.22 -15.12
CA SER A 69 -17.56 9.31 -14.77
C SER A 69 -16.93 9.14 -13.39
N PHE A 70 -17.32 8.12 -12.63
CA PHE A 70 -16.73 7.78 -11.34
C PHE A 70 -15.84 6.53 -11.46
N ASN A 71 -14.86 6.43 -10.57
CA ASN A 71 -14.16 5.16 -10.35
C ASN A 71 -15.04 4.29 -9.44
N ARG A 72 -15.09 2.97 -9.65
CA ARG A 72 -15.85 2.01 -8.82
C ARG A 72 -15.68 2.25 -7.32
N ASN A 73 -14.44 2.45 -6.86
CA ASN A 73 -14.12 2.70 -5.45
C ASN A 73 -14.61 4.06 -4.94
N GLN A 74 -14.80 5.05 -5.81
CA GLN A 74 -15.38 6.35 -5.44
C GLN A 74 -16.91 6.29 -5.47
N TYR A 75 -17.46 5.56 -6.44
CA TYR A 75 -18.89 5.36 -6.58
C TYR A 75 -19.48 4.58 -5.39
N SER A 76 -18.76 3.56 -4.91
CA SER A 76 -19.15 2.76 -3.73
C SER A 76 -19.16 3.54 -2.41
N LYS A 77 -18.62 4.77 -2.35
CA LYS A 77 -18.63 5.61 -1.13
C LYS A 77 -19.99 6.24 -0.81
N GLY A 78 -20.93 6.17 -1.74
CA GLY A 78 -22.25 6.77 -1.62
C GLY A 78 -22.29 8.25 -2.01
N GLU A 79 -23.50 8.77 -2.09
CA GLU A 79 -23.78 10.16 -2.49
C GLU A 79 -23.20 11.16 -1.49
N GLY A 80 -22.74 12.31 -1.99
CA GLY A 80 -22.12 13.36 -1.18
C GLY A 80 -20.67 13.10 -0.75
N LYS A 81 -20.11 11.89 -0.99
CA LYS A 81 -18.71 11.54 -0.71
C LYS A 81 -17.92 11.12 -1.96
N SER A 82 -18.61 10.76 -3.03
CA SER A 82 -18.02 10.31 -4.29
C SER A 82 -17.39 11.47 -5.07
N ARG A 83 -16.13 11.34 -5.50
CA ARG A 83 -15.46 12.29 -6.40
C ARG A 83 -15.37 11.70 -7.81
N CYS A 84 -15.62 12.51 -8.85
CA CYS A 84 -15.44 12.10 -10.24
C CYS A 84 -13.96 11.86 -10.56
N ARG A 85 -13.69 11.17 -11.67
CA ARG A 85 -12.32 10.82 -12.10
C ARG A 85 -11.42 12.04 -12.20
N ASP A 86 -11.87 13.11 -12.87
CA ASP A 86 -11.08 14.33 -13.05
C ASP A 86 -10.72 15.00 -11.72
N CYS A 87 -11.67 15.07 -10.77
CA CYS A 87 -11.42 15.63 -9.44
C CYS A 87 -10.42 14.80 -8.64
N VAL A 88 -10.43 13.48 -8.81
CA VAL A 88 -9.45 12.60 -8.16
C VAL A 88 -8.08 12.78 -8.81
N GLU A 89 -7.99 12.83 -10.13
CA GLU A 89 -6.73 13.06 -10.84
C GLU A 89 -6.11 14.41 -10.51
N GLN A 90 -6.93 15.47 -10.46
CA GLN A 90 -6.48 16.80 -10.03
C GLN A 90 -5.99 16.76 -8.58
N SER A 91 -6.68 16.08 -7.66
CA SER A 91 -6.22 15.93 -6.28
C SER A 91 -4.85 15.24 -6.20
N VAL A 92 -4.64 14.17 -6.98
CA VAL A 92 -3.36 13.45 -7.02
C VAL A 92 -2.26 14.32 -7.61
N LYS A 93 -2.55 15.07 -8.68
CA LYS A 93 -1.60 16.03 -9.29
C LYS A 93 -1.23 17.12 -8.28
N ASP A 94 -2.21 17.75 -7.64
CA ASP A 94 -2.01 18.79 -6.62
C ASP A 94 -1.18 18.26 -5.44
N GLU A 95 -1.47 17.06 -4.94
CA GLU A 95 -0.72 16.42 -3.86
C GLU A 95 0.73 16.12 -4.26
N SER A 96 0.96 15.60 -5.48
CA SER A 96 2.30 15.32 -5.97
C SER A 96 3.14 16.60 -6.15
N ALA A 97 2.53 17.67 -6.66
CA ALA A 97 3.17 18.97 -6.82
C ALA A 97 3.51 19.60 -5.46
N ASN A 98 2.59 19.51 -4.49
CA ASN A 98 2.83 20.00 -3.13
C ASN A 98 3.94 19.22 -2.43
N GLN A 99 3.99 17.90 -2.61
CA GLN A 99 5.09 17.07 -2.06
C GLN A 99 6.44 17.44 -2.67
N GLN A 100 6.50 17.72 -3.98
CA GLN A 100 7.72 18.17 -4.64
C GLN A 100 8.18 19.54 -4.11
N LYS A 101 7.27 20.52 -4.03
CA LYS A 101 7.56 21.85 -3.46
C LYS A 101 8.09 21.75 -2.03
N SER A 102 7.43 20.97 -1.17
CA SER A 102 7.89 20.76 0.21
C SER A 102 9.27 20.10 0.30
N LYS A 103 9.66 19.25 -0.67
CA LYS A 103 11.01 18.67 -0.73
C LYS A 103 12.04 19.71 -1.19
N GLU A 104 11.71 20.53 -2.18
CA GLU A 104 12.59 21.59 -2.68
C GLU A 104 12.82 22.69 -1.64
N GLU A 105 11.77 23.09 -0.92
CA GLU A 105 11.85 24.00 0.23
C GLU A 105 12.78 23.45 1.32
N LYS A 106 12.74 22.15 1.60
CA LYS A 106 13.67 21.52 2.57
C LYS A 106 15.12 21.55 2.08
N ILE A 107 15.36 21.27 0.80
CA ILE A 107 16.72 21.30 0.22
C ILE A 107 17.27 22.72 0.22
N THR A 108 16.46 23.70 -0.19
CA THR A 108 16.86 25.11 -0.17
C THR A 108 17.13 25.63 1.25
N ALA A 109 16.31 25.24 2.23
CA ALA A 109 16.57 25.53 3.64
C ALA A 109 17.86 24.86 4.14
N ALA A 110 18.13 23.61 3.76
CA ALA A 110 19.37 22.91 4.11
C ALA A 110 20.62 23.57 3.49
N ARG A 111 20.52 24.06 2.24
CA ARG A 111 21.60 24.84 1.59
C ARG A 111 21.93 26.11 2.37
N LYS A 112 20.91 26.87 2.80
CA LYS A 112 21.12 28.05 3.66
C LYS A 112 21.81 27.70 4.96
N LYS A 113 21.42 26.58 5.61
CA LYS A 113 22.10 26.11 6.83
C LYS A 113 23.58 25.79 6.61
N VAL A 114 23.94 25.21 5.46
CA VAL A 114 25.34 24.94 5.12
C VAL A 114 26.11 26.26 4.96
N GLU A 115 25.53 27.26 4.30
CA GLU A 115 26.15 28.59 4.17
C GLU A 115 26.36 29.26 5.53
N ASP A 116 25.34 29.23 6.40
CA ASP A 116 25.42 29.81 7.74
C ASP A 116 26.44 29.05 8.63
N ALA A 117 26.49 27.72 8.51
CA ALA A 117 27.49 26.91 9.20
C ALA A 117 28.91 27.24 8.72
N LYS A 118 29.10 27.43 7.40
CA LYS A 118 30.39 27.86 6.82
C LYS A 118 30.82 29.23 7.34
N ARG A 119 29.89 30.18 7.46
CA ARG A 119 30.16 31.50 8.08
C ARG A 119 30.59 31.40 9.54
N SER A 120 30.05 30.43 10.29
CA SER A 120 30.39 30.25 11.71
C SER A 120 31.79 29.69 11.97
N GLY A 121 32.43 29.08 10.96
CA GLY A 121 33.77 28.48 11.05
C GLY A 121 33.87 27.22 11.93
N LYS A 122 32.78 26.74 12.53
CA LYS A 122 32.78 25.56 13.40
C LYS A 122 32.72 24.27 12.57
N ALA A 123 33.84 23.56 12.49
CA ALA A 123 33.96 22.34 11.67
C ALA A 123 32.86 21.28 11.90
N HIS A 124 32.47 21.05 13.17
CA HIS A 124 31.42 20.07 13.49
C HIS A 124 30.03 20.48 12.97
N LEU A 125 29.72 21.79 12.94
CA LEU A 125 28.45 22.28 12.39
C LEU A 125 28.43 22.20 10.87
N ILE A 126 29.56 22.48 10.22
CA ILE A 126 29.71 22.36 8.76
C ILE A 126 29.46 20.92 8.34
N LEU A 127 30.15 19.96 8.98
CA LEU A 127 30.01 18.54 8.68
C LEU A 127 28.56 18.06 8.89
N ALA A 128 27.91 18.47 9.98
CA ALA A 128 26.53 18.11 10.26
C ALA A 128 25.57 18.66 9.20
N ALA A 129 25.70 19.94 8.83
CA ALA A 129 24.87 20.58 7.82
C ALA A 129 25.08 19.99 6.42
N GLU A 130 26.32 19.70 6.03
CA GLU A 130 26.65 19.07 4.75
C GLU A 130 26.13 17.63 4.69
N SER A 131 26.20 16.89 5.80
CA SER A 131 25.63 15.54 5.90
C SER A 131 24.10 15.56 5.76
N GLU A 132 23.42 16.54 6.37
CA GLU A 132 21.97 16.72 6.22
C GLU A 132 21.58 17.06 4.77
N LEU A 133 22.31 17.97 4.11
CA LEU A 133 22.10 18.30 2.71
C LEU A 133 22.28 17.07 1.81
N ALA A 134 23.39 16.34 1.98
CA ALA A 134 23.68 15.15 1.20
C ALA A 134 22.59 14.08 1.37
N ALA A 135 22.07 13.91 2.59
CA ALA A 135 20.98 12.97 2.85
C ALA A 135 19.67 13.37 2.13
N LEU A 136 19.32 14.66 2.09
CA LEU A 136 18.13 15.14 1.40
C LEU A 136 18.28 15.06 -0.13
N GLU A 137 19.47 15.33 -0.66
CA GLU A 137 19.75 15.16 -2.09
C GLU A 137 19.74 13.68 -2.50
N ALA A 138 20.28 12.80 -1.66
CA ALA A 138 20.19 11.36 -1.86
C ALA A 138 18.73 10.86 -1.81
N GLU A 139 17.89 11.36 -0.90
CA GLU A 139 16.45 11.04 -0.88
C GLU A 139 15.76 11.49 -2.16
N LYS A 140 16.12 12.66 -2.71
CA LYS A 140 15.56 13.16 -3.97
C LYS A 140 15.90 12.26 -5.16
N VAL A 141 17.13 11.73 -5.20
CA VAL A 141 17.59 10.86 -6.31
C VAL A 141 17.08 9.43 -6.16
N THR A 142 17.15 8.87 -4.96
CA THR A 142 16.85 7.45 -4.71
C THR A 142 15.40 7.17 -4.35
N GLY A 143 14.67 8.18 -3.87
CA GLY A 143 13.33 8.01 -3.30
C GLY A 143 13.32 7.32 -1.94
N LEU A 144 14.48 6.98 -1.37
CA LEU A 144 14.60 6.31 -0.09
C LEU A 144 14.85 7.31 1.03
N LYS A 145 14.12 7.18 2.14
CA LYS A 145 14.31 8.05 3.30
C LYS A 145 15.64 7.75 4.00
N PRO A 146 16.35 8.78 4.52
CA PRO A 146 17.57 8.56 5.28
C PRO A 146 17.28 7.77 6.56
N ILE A 147 18.00 6.68 6.77
CA ILE A 147 17.91 5.88 7.99
C ILE A 147 19.09 6.27 8.88
N LYS A 148 18.80 6.74 10.09
CA LYS A 148 19.82 6.89 11.12
C LYS A 148 20.20 5.49 11.61
N LEU A 149 21.39 5.04 11.21
CA LEU A 149 22.04 3.89 11.83
C LEU A 149 22.42 4.32 13.26
N SER A 150 21.51 4.17 14.21
CA SER A 150 21.88 4.35 15.60
C SER A 150 22.94 3.31 15.95
N ALA A 151 24.03 3.75 16.57
CA ALA A 151 24.90 2.86 17.32
C ALA A 151 24.00 2.02 18.23
N GLY A 152 24.06 0.70 18.06
CA GLY A 152 23.06 -0.23 18.56
C GLY A 152 22.62 0.12 19.97
N ARG A 153 21.29 0.10 20.20
CA ARG A 153 20.77 -0.03 21.56
C ARG A 153 21.45 -1.25 22.17
N GLY A 154 22.49 -0.99 22.96
CA GLY A 154 23.05 -1.96 23.87
C GLY A 154 21.88 -2.50 24.64
N ARG A 155 21.54 -3.77 24.40
CA ARG A 155 20.74 -4.55 25.32
C ARG A 155 21.58 -4.65 26.59
N GLY A 156 21.47 -3.62 27.42
CA GLY A 156 22.05 -3.55 28.74
C GLY A 156 21.58 -4.77 29.51
N ARG A 157 22.50 -5.71 29.68
CA ARG A 157 22.44 -6.73 30.71
C ARG A 157 22.31 -6.02 32.07
N GLY A 158 21.34 -6.46 32.87
CA GLY A 158 21.37 -6.34 34.33
C GLY A 158 20.77 -5.06 34.92
N SER A 159 19.55 -5.16 35.45
CA SER A 159 19.29 -4.82 36.85
C SER A 159 17.90 -5.32 37.24
N GLY A 160 17.87 -6.49 37.88
CA GLY A 160 16.70 -6.97 38.60
C GLY A 160 16.44 -6.05 39.79
N GLY A 161 15.62 -5.03 39.58
CA GLY A 161 15.14 -4.13 40.63
C GLY A 161 13.81 -4.59 41.19
N SER A 162 13.80 -5.72 41.89
CA SER A 162 12.69 -6.11 42.77
C SER A 162 12.56 -5.07 43.90
N ARG A 163 11.61 -4.15 43.77
CA ARG A 163 11.11 -3.33 44.89
C ARG A 163 9.60 -3.31 44.86
N GLY A 164 9.01 -4.38 45.38
CA GLY A 164 7.65 -4.38 45.87
C GLY A 164 7.50 -3.32 46.98
N ARG A 165 6.68 -2.30 46.72
CA ARG A 165 6.03 -1.44 47.71
C ARG A 165 4.72 -0.94 47.12
N GLY A 166 3.66 -1.73 47.25
CA GLY A 166 2.28 -1.32 47.00
C GLY A 166 1.43 -1.66 48.22
N ARG A 167 1.39 -0.73 49.17
CA ARG A 167 0.59 -0.80 50.40
C ARG A 167 -0.91 -0.69 50.06
N GLY A 168 -1.71 -1.56 50.66
CA GLY A 168 -2.98 -1.26 51.32
C GLY A 168 -4.12 -0.64 50.48
N VAL A 169 -5.12 -1.46 50.15
CA VAL A 169 -6.52 -1.00 50.06
C VAL A 169 -7.32 -1.85 51.03
N GLY A 170 -7.88 -1.19 52.03
CA GLY A 170 -8.54 -1.77 53.19
C GLY A 170 -9.90 -2.38 52.90
N ARG A 171 -10.23 -3.38 53.71
CA ARG A 171 -11.59 -3.84 53.98
C ARG A 171 -12.25 -2.86 54.95
N ARG A 172 -13.41 -2.32 54.58
CA ARG A 172 -14.66 -2.27 55.36
C ARG A 172 -15.74 -1.64 54.50
#